data_AF-A0A496R1D6-F1
#
_entry.id   AF-A0A496R1D6-F1
#
_cell.length_a   1.000
_cell.length_b   1.000
_cell.length_c   1.000
_cell.angle_alpha   90.00
_cell.angle_beta   90.00
_cell.angle_gamma   90.00
#
_symmetry.space_group_name_H-M   'P 1'
#
loop_
_entity.id
_entity.type
_entity.pdbx_description
1 polymer ?
#
loop_
_entity_poly.entity_id
_entity_poly.type
_entity_poly.pdbx_seq_one_letter_code
_entity_poly.pdbx_strand_id
1 'polypeptide(L)'
;MIPQDLHIHTTYSTGDGAVEPQQTVELIAAVGHAEVTGISDHVEYLTGTAFERYSAAVRNQGFHLGAEIVNVEDVDYALSLPLEYRVFHCYDEDKCYKAAEKMVESGRPLIIAHPMAVGTDLSRVPDGCYVEINNRYIWRGDWRSFYTPWLEQFEFLFSSDAHQPHWLNQNVARYVGRELGIRETLLFSEDH
;
A
#
# COMPACT_ATOMS: atom_id res chain seq x y z
N MET A 1 -7.84 -1.78 17.91
CA MET A 1 -7.35 -2.33 16.64
C MET A 1 -7.84 -1.40 15.54
N ILE A 2 -7.04 -1.17 14.50
CA ILE A 2 -7.50 -0.42 13.32
C ILE A 2 -8.19 -1.40 12.34
N PRO A 3 -9.20 -0.96 11.55
CA PRO A 3 -9.91 -1.83 10.62
C PRO A 3 -9.03 -2.60 9.64
N GLN A 4 -8.10 -1.93 8.96
CA GLN A 4 -7.16 -2.59 8.08
C GLN A 4 -5.81 -1.88 8.03
N ASP A 5 -4.78 -2.60 7.63
CA ASP A 5 -3.50 -2.03 7.20
C ASP A 5 -2.89 -2.93 6.12
N LEU A 6 -2.77 -2.38 4.91
CA LEU A 6 -2.36 -3.13 3.71
C LEU A 6 -1.01 -2.66 3.16
N HIS A 7 -0.43 -1.61 3.72
CA HIS A 7 0.90 -1.13 3.32
C HIS A 7 1.85 -1.24 4.50
N ILE A 8 2.53 -2.40 4.57
CA ILE A 8 3.49 -2.73 5.62
C ILE A 8 4.67 -3.42 4.96
N HIS A 9 5.86 -2.98 5.33
CA HIS A 9 7.13 -3.55 4.92
C HIS A 9 7.70 -4.42 6.01
N THR A 10 8.49 -5.42 5.61
CA THR A 10 9.11 -6.38 6.52
C THR A 10 10.56 -6.62 6.13
N THR A 11 11.22 -7.52 6.86
CA THR A 11 12.57 -7.99 6.54
C THR A 11 12.73 -8.63 5.14
N TYR A 12 11.63 -8.82 4.38
CA TYR A 12 11.71 -9.23 2.97
C TYR A 12 12.09 -8.08 2.02
N SER A 13 11.91 -6.81 2.41
CA SER A 13 12.46 -5.65 1.74
C SER A 13 13.95 -5.45 2.05
N THR A 14 14.76 -6.43 1.66
CA THR A 14 16.15 -6.63 2.14
C THR A 14 17.13 -5.48 1.90
N GLY A 15 16.86 -4.58 0.94
CA GLY A 15 17.71 -3.42 0.67
C GLY A 15 17.15 -2.09 1.20
N ASP A 16 15.98 -2.10 1.83
CA ASP A 16 15.39 -0.89 2.40
C ASP A 16 16.01 -0.56 3.76
N GLY A 17 16.77 0.53 3.80
CA GLY A 17 17.48 0.97 5.02
C GLY A 17 16.58 1.48 6.14
N ALA A 18 15.28 1.68 5.90
CA ALA A 18 14.32 2.03 6.94
C ALA A 18 13.73 0.79 7.63
N VAL A 19 13.86 -0.40 7.03
CA VAL A 19 13.37 -1.65 7.63
C VAL A 19 14.29 -2.10 8.76
N GLU A 20 13.72 -2.23 9.95
CA GLU A 20 14.45 -2.78 11.09
C GLU A 20 14.39 -4.31 11.10
N PRO A 21 15.43 -5.02 11.58
CA PRO A 21 15.44 -6.48 11.64
C PRO A 21 14.30 -7.09 12.48
N GLN A 22 13.69 -6.31 13.37
CA GLN A 22 12.55 -6.75 14.17
C GLN A 22 11.23 -6.72 13.40
N GLN A 23 11.14 -6.02 12.28
CA GLN A 23 9.92 -5.92 11.47
C GLN A 23 9.69 -7.22 10.68
N THR A 24 9.50 -8.34 11.38
CA THR A 24 9.18 -9.63 10.76
C THR A 24 7.67 -9.82 10.65
N VAL A 25 7.24 -10.69 9.72
CA VAL A 25 5.83 -11.04 9.55
C VAL A 25 5.24 -11.61 10.85
N GLU A 26 6.01 -12.43 11.58
CA GLU A 26 5.59 -13.02 12.86
C GLU A 26 5.42 -11.98 13.96
N LEU A 27 6.27 -10.95 14.02
CA LEU A 27 6.09 -9.88 15.00
C LEU A 27 4.82 -9.08 14.69
N ILE A 28 4.58 -8.75 13.42
CA ILE A 28 3.37 -8.04 12.99
C ILE A 28 2.13 -8.85 13.40
N ALA A 29 2.13 -10.16 13.17
CA ALA A 29 1.06 -11.06 13.61
C ALA A 29 0.90 -11.09 15.13
N ALA A 30 1.99 -11.15 15.89
CA ALA A 30 1.94 -11.16 17.36
C ALA A 30 1.43 -9.83 17.94
N VAL A 31 1.74 -8.70 17.30
CA VAL A 31 1.26 -7.37 17.71
C VAL A 31 -0.23 -7.20 17.38
N GLY A 32 -0.68 -7.68 16.21
CA GLY A 32 -2.09 -7.65 15.80
C GLY A 32 -2.68 -6.24 15.84
N HIS A 33 -2.02 -5.26 15.21
CA HIS A 33 -2.47 -3.86 15.28
C HIS A 33 -3.73 -3.60 14.44
N ALA A 34 -3.96 -4.39 13.39
CA ALA A 34 -5.07 -4.28 12.45
C ALA A 34 -5.92 -5.56 12.37
N GLU A 35 -7.22 -5.42 12.10
CA GLU A 35 -8.15 -6.55 11.95
C GLU A 35 -7.90 -7.27 10.61
N VAL A 36 -7.83 -6.50 9.52
CA VAL A 36 -7.37 -6.98 8.21
C VAL A 36 -5.93 -6.54 8.00
N THR A 37 -5.00 -7.49 7.89
CA THR A 37 -3.58 -7.20 7.67
C THR A 37 -3.13 -7.74 6.33
N GLY A 38 -2.45 -6.87 5.56
CA GLY A 38 -1.74 -7.23 4.35
C GLY A 38 -0.28 -6.82 4.46
N ILE A 39 0.60 -7.60 3.86
CA ILE A 39 2.03 -7.27 3.73
C ILE A 39 2.30 -6.94 2.26
N SER A 40 3.06 -5.88 2.03
CA SER A 40 3.35 -5.36 0.69
C SER A 40 4.79 -4.93 0.54
N ASP A 41 5.73 -5.83 0.81
CA ASP A 41 7.15 -5.59 0.60
C ASP A 41 7.48 -5.21 -0.87
N HIS A 42 8.58 -4.48 -1.04
CA HIS A 42 9.10 -4.01 -2.34
C HIS A 42 9.40 -5.17 -3.30
N VAL A 43 8.76 -5.14 -4.47
CA VAL A 43 8.78 -6.23 -5.45
C VAL A 43 10.18 -6.54 -5.98
N GLU A 44 11.08 -5.58 -6.06
CA GLU A 44 12.46 -5.76 -6.54
C GLU A 44 13.27 -6.74 -5.68
N TYR A 45 12.90 -6.92 -4.41
CA TYR A 45 13.51 -7.89 -3.50
C TYR A 45 12.80 -9.25 -3.50
N LEU A 46 11.62 -9.33 -4.12
CA LEU A 46 10.76 -10.50 -4.12
C LEU A 46 10.93 -11.33 -5.40
N THR A 47 12.16 -11.77 -5.69
CA THR A 47 12.45 -12.57 -6.89
C THR A 47 12.76 -14.04 -6.58
N GLY A 48 12.30 -14.95 -7.46
CA GLY A 48 12.56 -16.39 -7.35
C GLY A 48 12.18 -16.98 -5.98
N THR A 49 13.13 -17.64 -5.31
CA THR A 49 12.91 -18.26 -3.99
C THR A 49 12.69 -17.25 -2.86
N ALA A 50 12.99 -15.95 -3.07
CA ALA A 50 12.62 -14.92 -2.11
C ALA A 50 11.11 -14.73 -2.08
N PHE A 51 10.45 -14.66 -3.24
CA PHE A 51 8.99 -14.57 -3.33
C PHE A 51 8.30 -15.78 -2.71
N GLU A 52 8.80 -17.00 -2.96
CA GLU A 52 8.21 -18.22 -2.39
C GLU A 52 8.22 -18.18 -0.86
N ARG A 53 9.33 -17.76 -0.26
CA ARG A 53 9.47 -17.62 1.20
C ARG A 53 8.59 -16.51 1.74
N TYR A 54 8.58 -15.35 1.08
CA TYR A 54 7.72 -14.22 1.42
C TYR A 54 6.24 -14.62 1.42
N SER A 55 5.78 -15.19 0.30
CA SER A 55 4.41 -15.62 0.12
C SER A 55 3.97 -16.65 1.17
N ALA A 56 4.84 -17.61 1.48
CA ALA A 56 4.56 -18.59 2.52
C ALA A 56 4.48 -17.94 3.92
N ALA A 57 5.41 -17.04 4.26
CA ALA A 57 5.40 -16.37 5.56
C ALA A 57 4.14 -15.54 5.78
N VAL A 58 3.75 -14.74 4.78
CA VAL A 58 2.53 -13.91 4.82
C VAL A 58 1.28 -14.77 4.96
N ARG A 59 1.12 -15.78 4.10
CA ARG A 59 -0.07 -16.64 4.10
C ARG A 59 -0.18 -17.53 5.33
N ASN A 60 0.94 -17.97 5.90
CA ASN A 60 0.93 -18.79 7.12
C ASN A 60 0.37 -18.03 8.33
N GLN A 61 0.43 -16.69 8.34
CA GLN A 61 -0.20 -15.86 9.37
C GLN A 61 -1.66 -15.50 9.05
N GLY A 62 -2.19 -15.94 7.90
CA GLY A 62 -3.53 -15.57 7.43
C GLY A 62 -3.62 -14.13 6.91
N PHE A 63 -2.48 -13.50 6.59
CA PHE A 63 -2.45 -12.15 6.02
C PHE A 63 -2.67 -12.15 4.51
N HIS A 64 -3.13 -11.02 3.97
CA HIS A 64 -3.27 -10.80 2.53
C HIS A 64 -1.92 -10.57 1.86
N LEU A 65 -1.71 -11.24 0.73
CA LEU A 65 -0.46 -11.15 -0.03
C LEU A 65 -0.47 -9.97 -1.02
N GLY A 66 0.19 -8.87 -0.65
CA GLY A 66 0.47 -7.76 -1.56
C GLY A 66 1.95 -7.66 -1.93
N ALA A 67 2.27 -6.65 -2.73
CA ALA A 67 3.62 -6.16 -2.95
C ALA A 67 3.56 -4.68 -3.34
N GLU A 68 4.60 -3.93 -2.98
CA GLU A 68 4.82 -2.57 -3.45
C GLU A 68 5.68 -2.57 -4.72
N ILE A 69 5.25 -1.80 -5.71
CA ILE A 69 5.94 -1.61 -6.98
C ILE A 69 6.40 -0.14 -7.04
N VAL A 70 7.72 0.05 -6.96
CA VAL A 70 8.32 1.38 -7.07
C VAL A 70 8.58 1.76 -8.52
N ASN A 71 9.05 0.81 -9.33
CA ASN A 71 9.50 1.06 -10.70
C ASN A 71 8.55 0.44 -11.72
N VAL A 72 8.32 1.16 -12.82
CA VAL A 72 7.46 0.67 -13.92
C VAL A 72 8.03 -0.57 -14.61
N GLU A 73 9.34 -0.76 -14.56
CA GLU A 73 10.06 -1.89 -15.13
C GLU A 73 9.68 -3.21 -14.43
N ASP A 74 9.21 -3.15 -13.17
CA ASP A 74 8.84 -4.31 -12.37
C ASP A 74 7.35 -4.70 -12.51
N VAL A 75 6.55 -3.88 -13.20
CA VAL A 75 5.08 -4.07 -13.32
C VAL A 75 4.72 -5.41 -13.95
N ASP A 76 5.40 -5.80 -15.03
CA ASP A 76 5.12 -7.07 -15.71
C ASP A 76 5.44 -8.27 -14.84
N TYR A 77 6.51 -8.15 -14.05
CA TYR A 77 6.86 -9.15 -13.07
C TYR A 77 5.80 -9.22 -11.96
N ALA A 78 5.41 -8.09 -11.37
CA ALA A 78 4.37 -8.02 -10.34
C ALA A 78 2.99 -8.54 -10.83
N LEU A 79 2.68 -8.37 -12.11
CA LEU A 79 1.46 -8.91 -12.74
C LEU A 79 1.51 -10.44 -12.89
N SER A 80 2.71 -11.02 -13.03
CA SER A 80 2.89 -12.48 -13.09
C SER A 80 2.79 -13.17 -11.73
N LEU A 81 2.93 -12.41 -10.63
CA LEU A 81 2.86 -12.93 -9.27
C LEU A 81 1.39 -13.12 -8.82
N PRO A 82 1.10 -14.16 -8.00
CA PRO A 82 -0.23 -14.43 -7.47
C PRO A 82 -0.57 -13.51 -6.28
N LEU A 83 -0.43 -12.20 -6.47
CA LEU A 83 -0.76 -11.16 -5.49
C LEU A 83 -2.27 -10.93 -5.42
N GLU A 84 -2.77 -10.65 -4.22
CA GLU A 84 -4.17 -10.32 -3.96
C GLU A 84 -4.46 -8.85 -4.19
N TYR A 85 -3.49 -7.98 -3.94
CA TYR A 85 -3.52 -6.54 -4.22
C TYR A 85 -2.12 -6.03 -4.55
N ARG A 86 -2.03 -4.80 -5.06
CA ARG A 86 -0.77 -4.12 -5.39
C ARG A 86 -0.75 -2.70 -4.84
N VAL A 87 0.42 -2.26 -4.43
CA VAL A 87 0.70 -0.88 -4.02
C VAL A 87 1.68 -0.31 -5.04
N PHE A 88 1.46 0.89 -5.55
CA PHE A 88 2.25 1.43 -6.67
C PHE A 88 2.63 2.90 -6.48
N HIS A 89 3.92 3.19 -6.66
CA HIS A 89 4.42 4.55 -6.79
C HIS A 89 4.09 5.10 -8.19
N CYS A 90 3.02 5.89 -8.30
CA CYS A 90 2.68 6.54 -9.56
C CYS A 90 3.26 7.96 -9.62
N TYR A 91 4.52 8.10 -10.06
CA TYR A 91 5.10 9.43 -10.32
C TYR A 91 4.36 10.16 -11.45
N ASP A 92 4.44 11.50 -11.51
CA ASP A 92 3.83 12.29 -12.60
C ASP A 92 4.58 12.15 -13.93
N GLU A 93 4.48 10.96 -14.51
CA GLU A 93 5.10 10.56 -15.75
C GLU A 93 4.12 9.67 -16.55
N ASP A 94 4.01 9.88 -17.87
CA ASP A 94 3.12 9.11 -18.75
C ASP A 94 3.26 7.59 -18.60
N LYS A 95 4.48 7.12 -18.36
CA LYS A 95 4.77 5.69 -18.20
C LYS A 95 4.15 5.10 -16.93
N CYS A 96 4.07 5.88 -15.86
CA CYS A 96 3.50 5.46 -14.58
C CYS A 96 1.98 5.34 -14.69
N TYR A 97 1.30 6.31 -15.32
CA TYR A 97 -0.16 6.24 -15.51
C TYR A 97 -0.57 5.06 -16.41
N LYS A 98 0.18 4.80 -17.50
CA LYS A 98 -0.04 3.61 -18.34
C LYS A 98 0.20 2.29 -17.59
N ALA A 99 1.18 2.26 -16.69
CA ALA A 99 1.41 1.11 -15.84
C ALA A 99 0.25 0.91 -14.84
N ALA A 100 -0.28 1.99 -14.26
CA ALA A 100 -1.46 1.94 -13.40
C ALA A 100 -2.69 1.42 -14.16
N GLU A 101 -2.95 1.91 -15.38
CA GLU A 101 -4.03 1.42 -16.25
C GLU A 101 -3.93 -0.09 -16.47
N LYS A 102 -2.74 -0.56 -16.87
CA LYS A 102 -2.46 -1.99 -17.07
C LYS A 102 -2.70 -2.83 -15.81
N MET A 103 -2.34 -2.31 -14.64
CA MET A 103 -2.56 -3.00 -13.37
C MET A 103 -4.03 -3.04 -12.96
N VAL A 104 -4.79 -1.97 -13.19
CA VAL A 104 -6.25 -1.95 -13.00
C VAL A 104 -6.93 -2.96 -13.92
N GLU A 105 -6.54 -3.03 -15.19
CA GLU A 105 -7.07 -4.00 -16.16
C GLU A 105 -6.85 -5.47 -15.76
N SER A 106 -5.87 -5.74 -14.89
CA SER A 106 -5.66 -7.09 -14.33
C SER A 106 -6.76 -7.56 -13.37
N GLY A 107 -7.63 -6.65 -12.94
CA GLY A 107 -8.79 -6.94 -12.08
C GLY A 107 -8.46 -7.16 -10.60
N ARG A 108 -7.20 -6.96 -10.18
CA ARG A 108 -6.82 -6.95 -8.76
C ARG A 108 -6.80 -5.51 -8.23
N PRO A 109 -7.16 -5.28 -6.95
CA PRO A 109 -7.05 -3.96 -6.33
C PRO A 109 -5.66 -3.35 -6.51
N LEU A 110 -5.64 -2.08 -6.93
CA LEU A 110 -4.43 -1.27 -7.06
C LEU A 110 -4.55 -0.05 -6.15
N ILE A 111 -3.56 0.12 -5.28
CA ILE A 111 -3.43 1.23 -4.35
C ILE A 111 -2.34 2.16 -4.88
N ILE A 112 -2.66 3.43 -5.10
CA ILE A 112 -1.66 4.46 -5.42
C ILE A 112 -1.02 4.93 -4.12
N ALA A 113 0.26 4.58 -3.94
CA ALA A 113 1.03 4.82 -2.72
C ALA A 113 1.34 6.30 -2.55
N HIS A 114 1.04 6.82 -1.35
CA HIS A 114 1.42 8.15 -0.85
C HIS A 114 1.56 9.24 -1.94
N PRO A 115 0.51 9.50 -2.74
CA PRO A 115 0.61 10.27 -3.99
C PRO A 115 1.15 11.69 -3.79
N MET A 116 0.80 12.33 -2.67
CA MET A 116 1.34 13.65 -2.32
C MET A 116 2.87 13.63 -2.10
N ALA A 117 3.41 12.54 -1.58
CA ALA A 117 4.84 12.42 -1.27
C ALA A 117 5.70 12.15 -2.51
N VAL A 118 5.16 11.39 -3.47
CA VAL A 118 5.84 11.06 -4.74
C VAL A 118 5.49 12.01 -5.89
N GLY A 119 4.57 12.96 -5.65
CA GLY A 119 4.20 13.99 -6.62
C GLY A 119 3.28 13.49 -7.73
N THR A 120 2.40 12.53 -7.44
CA THR A 120 1.37 12.07 -8.38
C THR A 120 0.37 13.19 -8.71
N ASP A 121 0.01 13.33 -9.98
CA ASP A 121 -1.15 14.10 -10.41
C ASP A 121 -2.39 13.20 -10.42
N LEU A 122 -3.24 13.35 -9.40
CA LEU A 122 -4.46 12.55 -9.24
C LEU A 122 -5.47 12.76 -10.38
N SER A 123 -5.38 13.85 -11.16
CA SER A 123 -6.24 14.06 -12.32
C SER A 123 -6.00 13.07 -13.47
N ARG A 124 -4.85 12.38 -13.42
CA ARG A 124 -4.38 11.45 -14.45
C ARG A 124 -4.39 9.99 -13.98
N VAL A 125 -4.65 9.75 -12.70
CA VAL A 125 -4.77 8.39 -12.16
C VAL A 125 -6.01 7.73 -12.75
N PRO A 126 -5.91 6.50 -13.28
CA PRO A 126 -7.06 5.84 -13.89
C PRO A 126 -8.13 5.49 -12.84
N ASP A 127 -9.38 5.57 -13.26
CA ASP A 127 -10.51 5.12 -12.44
C ASP A 127 -10.35 3.64 -12.04
N GLY A 128 -10.88 3.26 -10.88
CA GLY A 128 -10.72 1.91 -10.32
C GLY A 128 -9.46 1.72 -9.47
N CYS A 129 -8.58 2.71 -9.40
CA CYS A 129 -7.55 2.79 -8.36
C CYS A 129 -8.14 3.19 -7.01
N TYR A 130 -7.52 2.69 -5.94
CA TYR A 130 -7.68 3.23 -4.58
C TYR A 130 -6.57 4.23 -4.30
N VAL A 131 -6.88 5.31 -3.60
CA VAL A 131 -5.91 6.34 -3.25
C VAL A 131 -5.53 6.25 -1.77
N GLU A 132 -4.23 6.16 -1.51
CA GLU A 132 -3.72 6.01 -0.15
C GLU A 132 -3.62 7.35 0.60
N ILE A 133 -4.13 7.37 1.84
CA ILE A 133 -3.76 8.37 2.85
C ILE A 133 -2.72 7.74 3.78
N ASN A 134 -1.45 7.99 3.45
CA ASN A 134 -0.30 7.33 4.05
C ASN A 134 0.15 7.95 5.39
N ASN A 135 0.21 7.16 6.47
CA ASN A 135 0.54 7.69 7.79
C ASN A 135 1.96 8.26 7.90
N ARG A 136 2.93 7.67 7.20
CA ARG A 136 4.34 8.06 7.24
C ARG A 136 4.58 9.44 6.63
N TYR A 137 3.84 9.81 5.59
CA TYR A 137 4.13 11.03 4.82
C TYR A 137 3.05 12.10 4.81
N ILE A 138 1.80 11.80 5.18
CA ILE A 138 0.67 12.74 5.04
C ILE A 138 0.87 14.08 5.78
N TRP A 139 1.67 14.11 6.84
CA TRP A 139 1.95 15.33 7.62
C TRP A 139 2.92 16.30 6.94
N ARG A 140 3.59 15.91 5.85
CA ARG A 140 4.67 16.69 5.22
C ARG A 140 4.18 17.78 4.26
N GLY A 141 2.92 17.76 3.85
CA GLY A 141 2.40 18.66 2.82
C GLY A 141 1.00 19.18 3.14
N ASP A 142 0.49 20.05 2.25
CA ASP A 142 -0.88 20.55 2.32
C ASP A 142 -1.85 19.49 1.75
N TRP A 143 -2.06 18.45 2.56
CA TRP A 143 -2.99 17.37 2.26
C TRP A 143 -4.41 17.88 2.01
N ARG A 144 -4.82 19.02 2.62
CA ARG A 144 -6.16 19.55 2.44
C ARG A 144 -6.35 20.03 1.01
N SER A 145 -5.45 20.87 0.52
CA SER A 145 -5.50 21.33 -0.87
C SER A 145 -5.28 20.19 -1.86
N PHE A 146 -4.41 19.23 -1.55
CA PHE A 146 -4.09 18.11 -2.44
C PHE A 146 -5.28 17.15 -2.64
N TYR A 147 -5.93 16.70 -1.57
CA TYR A 147 -6.97 15.65 -1.66
C TYR A 147 -8.39 16.18 -1.88
N THR A 148 -8.72 17.40 -1.43
CA THR A 148 -10.10 17.93 -1.49
C THR A 148 -10.73 17.85 -2.90
N PRO A 149 -10.03 18.14 -4.01
CA PRO A 149 -10.64 18.07 -5.35
C PRO A 149 -11.09 16.67 -5.77
N TRP A 150 -10.61 15.61 -5.10
CA TRP A 150 -10.73 14.23 -5.55
C TRP A 150 -11.61 13.36 -4.65
N LEU A 151 -12.20 13.93 -3.60
CA LEU A 151 -12.97 13.20 -2.58
C LEU A 151 -14.20 12.48 -3.13
N GLU A 152 -14.73 12.95 -4.27
CA GLU A 152 -15.88 12.32 -4.94
C GLU A 152 -15.48 11.37 -6.07
N GLN A 153 -14.21 11.40 -6.50
CA GLN A 153 -13.73 10.60 -7.64
C GLN A 153 -13.12 9.27 -7.19
N PHE A 154 -12.32 9.29 -6.12
CA PHE A 154 -11.60 8.11 -5.67
C PHE A 154 -12.15 7.53 -4.37
N GLU A 155 -11.96 6.23 -4.23
CA GLU A 155 -12.06 5.53 -2.97
C GLU A 155 -10.72 5.58 -2.24
N PHE A 156 -10.77 5.77 -0.92
CA PHE A 156 -9.58 6.00 -0.12
C PHE A 156 -9.41 4.93 0.95
N LEU A 157 -8.15 4.65 1.28
CA LEU A 157 -7.76 3.79 2.39
C LEU A 157 -6.65 4.43 3.23
N PHE A 158 -6.52 3.97 4.46
CA PHE A 158 -5.47 4.38 5.38
C PHE A 158 -4.41 3.28 5.46
N SER A 159 -3.16 3.67 5.56
CA SER A 159 -2.06 2.73 5.69
C SER A 159 -0.95 3.27 6.58
N SER A 160 -0.15 2.38 7.16
CA SER A 160 0.97 2.79 8.01
C SER A 160 2.25 3.11 7.23
N ASP A 161 2.50 2.38 6.14
CA ASP A 161 3.82 2.28 5.50
C ASP A 161 4.92 1.93 6.52
N ALA A 162 4.58 1.00 7.42
CA ALA A 162 5.41 0.65 8.55
C ALA A 162 6.60 -0.20 8.11
N HIS A 163 7.80 0.32 8.32
CA HIS A 163 9.07 -0.39 8.15
C HIS A 163 9.66 -0.86 9.49
N GLN A 164 9.07 -0.41 10.62
CA GLN A 164 9.56 -0.68 11.96
C GLN A 164 8.39 -0.92 12.92
N PRO A 165 8.57 -1.66 14.03
CA PRO A 165 7.44 -2.08 14.86
C PRO A 165 6.65 -0.91 15.45
N HIS A 166 7.33 0.17 15.81
CA HIS A 166 6.69 1.35 16.39
C HIS A 166 5.95 2.22 15.34
N TRP A 167 6.08 1.91 14.05
CA TRP A 167 5.35 2.58 12.97
C TRP A 167 4.03 1.88 12.64
N LEU A 168 3.72 0.73 13.24
CA LEU A 168 2.45 0.01 13.09
C LEU A 168 1.28 0.78 13.72
N ASN A 169 0.88 1.89 13.08
CA ASN A 169 -0.23 2.73 13.43
C ASN A 169 -0.67 3.58 12.23
N GLN A 170 -1.87 4.16 12.32
CA GLN A 170 -2.42 5.04 11.28
C GLN A 170 -2.99 6.34 11.87
N ASN A 171 -2.47 6.77 13.02
CA ASN A 171 -3.11 7.83 13.81
C ASN A 171 -3.18 9.17 13.06
N VAL A 172 -2.12 9.51 12.33
CA VAL A 172 -2.05 10.76 11.56
C VAL A 172 -2.88 10.65 10.29
N ALA A 173 -2.77 9.54 9.56
CA ALA A 173 -3.59 9.27 8.37
C ALA A 173 -5.09 9.34 8.69
N ARG A 174 -5.52 8.68 9.77
CA ARG A 174 -6.92 8.67 10.21
C ARG A 174 -7.38 10.03 10.73
N TYR A 175 -6.51 10.82 11.34
CA TYR A 175 -6.83 12.22 11.67
C TYR A 175 -7.15 13.01 10.40
N VAL A 176 -6.26 12.94 9.39
CA VAL A 176 -6.46 13.63 8.11
C VAL A 176 -7.73 13.14 7.40
N GLY A 177 -7.96 11.83 7.37
CA GLY A 177 -9.18 11.24 6.80
C GLY A 177 -10.45 11.80 7.42
N ARG A 178 -10.52 11.91 8.76
CA ARG A 178 -11.66 12.53 9.44
C ARG A 178 -11.84 14.00 9.08
N GLU A 179 -10.75 14.77 9.03
CA GLU A 179 -10.80 16.20 8.68
C GLU A 179 -11.27 16.45 7.23
N LEU A 180 -11.02 15.48 6.34
CA LEU A 180 -11.49 15.50 4.95
C LEU A 180 -12.88 14.87 4.76
N GLY A 181 -13.46 14.26 5.80
CA GLY A 181 -14.72 13.53 5.68
C GLY A 181 -14.61 12.22 4.88
N ILE A 182 -13.40 11.66 4.75
CA ILE A 182 -13.14 10.42 4.04
C ILE A 182 -13.70 9.23 4.83
N ARG A 183 -14.53 8.42 4.15
CA ARG A 183 -14.90 7.09 4.61
C ARG A 183 -13.88 6.08 4.07
N GLU A 184 -13.26 5.32 4.96
CA GLU A 184 -12.32 4.26 4.59
C GLU A 184 -13.01 3.16 3.77
N THR A 185 -12.33 2.72 2.73
CA THR A 185 -12.72 1.57 1.91
C THR A 185 -11.96 0.34 2.38
N LEU A 186 -12.67 -0.70 2.83
CA LEU A 186 -12.08 -1.95 3.31
C LEU A 186 -12.01 -2.96 2.16
N LEU A 187 -10.82 -3.37 1.73
CA LEU A 187 -10.67 -4.18 0.52
C LEU A 187 -11.03 -5.66 0.69
N PHE A 188 -10.95 -6.17 1.91
CA PHE A 188 -11.11 -7.60 2.21
C PHE A 188 -12.04 -7.90 3.39
N SER A 189 -12.93 -6.97 3.76
CA SER A 189 -13.92 -7.25 4.81
C SER A 189 -14.91 -8.32 4.37
N GLU A 190 -15.30 -9.22 5.28
CA GLU A 190 -16.21 -10.36 5.02
C GLU A 190 -17.67 -9.98 4.64
N ASP A 191 -18.00 -8.69 4.58
CA ASP A 191 -19.35 -8.21 4.24
C ASP A 191 -19.56 -8.08 2.71
N HIS A 192 -19.60 -9.22 2.01
CA HIS A 192 -20.22 -9.37 0.68
C HIS A 192 -21.09 -10.62 0.59
#